data_AF-D9WVR2-F1
#
_entry.id   AF-D9WVR2-F1
#
_cell.length_a   1.000
_cell.length_b   1.000
_cell.length_c   1.000
_cell.angle_alpha   90.00
_cell.angle_beta   90.00
_cell.angle_gamma   90.00
#
_symmetry.space_group_name_H-M   'P 1'
#
loop_
_entity.id
_entity.type
_entity.pdbx_description
1 polymer ?
#
loop_
_entity_poly.entity_id
_entity_poly.type
_entity_poly.pdbx_seq_one_letter_code
_entity_poly.pdbx_strand_id
1 'polypeptide(L)'
;MRGLDAAVAVAASRDDDLASGGGTPLGRAVRRPALAFLGWIARLLLRNCRDHAAQMERAVAAAASERAQAVDYGLRIVAQEQVGLAYAGWDRLLTRVALPAWRMGRWPSRLDAGVVSALTELSRRDRLAEGFASRLSERPACDLLEEPGLIDEATSLLAARLFHGGPPEPGPDWSPVDWGQYPEEVVDRKWRQEAARLHRVLDERTDPSGPPPTPASTPTPPTLARVMDRLTATAPEGTGIGGDGLGEDLAARLTVELAREEAAAHRATAQARQARTAEGAGGDPWIDGFAPLLPLQPPRTGRELLADHVTAMVCCAAVDTAGAAPGLDWLDGPALLVAGRRRADLSHPVLTLVEDGDAAPLRSWLAEVGVRPEKPVRLV
;
A
#
# COMPACT_ATOMS: atom_id res chain seq x y z
N MET A 1 -37.72 8.80 30.27
CA MET A 1 -38.41 9.33 29.07
C MET A 1 -39.30 8.31 28.36
N ARG A 2 -39.01 7.00 28.36
CA ARG A 2 -39.80 6.00 27.61
C ARG A 2 -41.32 5.91 27.91
N GLY A 3 -41.78 6.34 29.09
CA GLY A 3 -43.21 6.25 29.47
C GLY A 3 -44.12 7.32 28.89
N LEU A 4 -43.65 8.57 28.76
CA LEU A 4 -44.47 9.69 28.25
C LEU A 4 -44.53 9.69 26.72
N ASP A 5 -43.42 9.42 26.05
CA ASP A 5 -43.39 9.31 24.57
C ASP A 5 -44.22 8.12 24.09
N ALA A 6 -44.18 7.00 24.81
CA ALA A 6 -45.06 5.86 24.56
C ALA A 6 -46.54 6.21 24.79
N ALA A 7 -46.89 6.96 25.83
CA ALA A 7 -48.26 7.39 26.08
C ALA A 7 -48.79 8.35 24.98
N VAL A 8 -47.93 9.23 24.46
CA VAL A 8 -48.26 10.10 23.31
C VAL A 8 -48.38 9.28 22.02
N ALA A 9 -47.49 8.32 21.77
CA ALA A 9 -47.54 7.43 20.60
C ALA A 9 -48.78 6.51 20.61
N VAL A 10 -49.18 5.99 21.78
CA VAL A 10 -50.43 5.21 21.95
C VAL A 10 -51.68 6.08 21.78
N ALA A 11 -51.61 7.37 22.15
CA ALA A 11 -52.70 8.31 21.87
C ALA A 11 -52.73 8.79 20.39
N ALA A 12 -51.61 8.70 19.67
CA ALA A 12 -51.43 9.16 18.29
C ALA A 12 -51.60 8.05 17.23
N SER A 13 -51.38 6.79 17.57
CA SER A 13 -51.70 5.57 16.77
C SER A 13 -53.20 5.35 16.53
N ARG A 14 -53.98 6.41 16.75
CA ARG A 14 -55.43 6.56 16.64
C ARG A 14 -55.99 6.20 15.26
N ASP A 15 -55.17 6.13 14.21
CA ASP A 15 -55.65 5.92 12.85
C ASP A 15 -55.47 4.49 12.29
N ASP A 16 -54.48 3.71 12.73
CA ASP A 16 -54.20 2.40 12.10
C ASP A 16 -54.88 1.19 12.76
N ASP A 17 -55.16 1.22 14.08
CA ASP A 17 -55.73 0.07 14.80
C ASP A 17 -57.27 -0.06 14.69
N LEU A 18 -57.92 0.72 13.83
CA LEU A 18 -59.38 0.68 13.64
C LEU A 18 -59.88 -0.56 12.87
N ALA A 19 -58.99 -1.41 12.35
CA ALA A 19 -59.37 -2.57 11.55
C ALA A 19 -59.41 -3.93 12.31
N SER A 20 -58.79 -4.07 13.50
CA SER A 20 -58.43 -5.42 14.00
C SER A 20 -58.91 -5.81 15.42
N GLY A 21 -59.63 -4.94 16.16
CA GLY A 21 -59.95 -5.19 17.58
C GLY A 21 -61.44 -5.36 17.93
N GLY A 22 -61.89 -6.59 18.18
CA GLY A 22 -63.25 -6.96 18.62
C GLY A 22 -63.57 -6.60 20.08
N GLY A 23 -64.01 -5.36 20.33
CA GLY A 23 -64.45 -4.88 21.64
C GLY A 23 -65.84 -4.23 21.60
N THR A 24 -66.60 -4.33 22.70
CA THR A 24 -67.97 -3.80 22.82
C THR A 24 -68.04 -2.27 22.64
N PRO A 25 -69.10 -1.73 21.99
CA PRO A 25 -69.17 -0.32 21.59
C PRO A 25 -69.15 0.66 22.77
N LEU A 26 -69.72 0.29 23.92
CA LEU A 26 -69.68 1.10 25.14
C LEU A 26 -68.26 1.24 25.73
N GLY A 27 -67.45 0.18 25.70
CA GLY A 27 -66.06 0.23 26.19
C GLY A 27 -65.17 1.13 25.34
N ARG A 28 -65.42 1.20 24.02
CA ARG A 28 -64.73 2.13 23.10
C ARG A 28 -65.12 3.58 23.33
N ALA A 29 -66.39 3.86 23.65
CA ALA A 29 -66.88 5.23 23.85
C ALA A 29 -66.23 5.91 25.07
N VAL A 30 -65.89 5.15 26.12
CA VAL A 30 -65.30 5.69 27.36
C VAL A 30 -63.76 5.67 27.34
N ARG A 31 -63.13 4.67 26.70
CA ARG A 31 -61.66 4.61 26.59
C ARG A 31 -61.07 5.73 25.73
N ARG A 32 -61.79 6.16 24.69
CA ARG A 32 -61.34 7.20 23.74
C ARG A 32 -61.07 8.57 24.39
N PRO A 33 -62.00 9.17 25.16
CA PRO A 33 -61.74 10.45 25.82
C PRO A 33 -60.66 10.33 26.89
N ALA A 34 -60.60 9.20 27.61
CA ALA A 34 -59.59 8.97 28.65
C ALA A 34 -58.15 8.93 28.09
N LEU A 35 -57.92 8.21 26.99
CA LEU A 35 -56.60 8.16 26.33
C LEU A 35 -56.23 9.50 25.67
N ALA A 36 -57.19 10.20 25.08
CA ALA A 36 -56.95 11.54 24.52
C ALA A 36 -56.58 12.56 25.60
N PHE A 37 -57.23 12.51 26.76
CA PHE A 37 -56.90 13.32 27.92
C PHE A 37 -55.51 12.99 28.46
N LEU A 38 -55.17 11.70 28.57
CA LEU A 38 -53.83 11.27 28.99
C LEU A 38 -52.74 11.75 28.02
N GLY A 39 -52.99 11.66 26.71
CA GLY A 39 -52.08 12.18 25.67
C GLY A 39 -52.00 13.71 25.64
N TRP A 40 -53.03 14.43 26.06
CA TRP A 40 -53.00 15.88 26.23
C TRP A 40 -52.15 16.29 27.43
N ILE A 41 -52.34 15.63 28.59
CA ILE A 41 -51.51 15.83 29.78
C ILE A 41 -50.04 15.50 29.47
N ALA A 42 -49.79 14.37 28.80
CA ALA A 42 -48.45 13.97 28.42
C ALA A 42 -47.76 15.02 27.53
N ARG A 43 -48.47 15.56 26.53
CA ARG A 43 -47.96 16.66 25.69
C ARG A 43 -47.70 17.95 26.46
N LEU A 44 -48.56 18.29 27.42
CA LEU A 44 -48.38 19.48 28.25
C LEU A 44 -47.15 19.34 29.16
N LEU A 45 -46.96 18.16 29.77
CA LEU A 45 -45.77 17.84 30.57
C LEU A 45 -44.49 17.88 29.73
N LEU A 46 -44.49 17.25 28.55
CA LEU A 46 -43.34 17.30 27.62
C LEU A 46 -43.04 18.74 27.17
N ARG A 47 -44.07 19.57 26.95
CA ARG A 47 -43.90 20.98 26.55
C ARG A 47 -43.29 21.82 27.67
N ASN A 48 -43.69 21.59 28.92
CA ASN A 48 -43.09 22.27 30.08
C ASN A 48 -41.68 21.75 30.42
N CYS A 49 -41.37 20.49 30.11
CA CYS A 49 -40.03 19.92 30.28
C CYS A 49 -39.06 20.29 29.15
N ARG A 50 -39.54 20.80 28.00
CA ARG A 50 -38.71 21.10 26.82
C ARG A 50 -37.58 22.09 27.13
N ASP A 51 -37.87 23.15 27.86
CA ASP A 51 -36.86 24.16 28.18
C ASP A 51 -35.80 23.62 29.15
N HIS A 52 -36.20 22.78 30.10
CA HIS A 52 -35.29 22.10 31.02
C HIS A 52 -34.42 21.06 30.30
N ALA A 53 -34.99 20.30 29.36
CA ALA A 53 -34.25 19.37 28.52
C ALA A 53 -33.24 20.11 27.62
N ALA A 54 -33.64 21.21 26.99
CA ALA A 54 -32.75 22.04 26.18
C ALA A 54 -31.64 22.73 27.01
N GLN A 55 -31.90 23.03 28.28
CA GLN A 55 -30.87 23.51 29.21
C GLN A 55 -29.91 22.39 29.61
N MET A 56 -30.42 21.18 29.87
CA MET A 56 -29.58 20.00 30.14
C MET A 56 -28.72 19.63 28.94
N GLU A 57 -29.26 19.65 27.72
CA GLU A 57 -28.49 19.40 26.48
C GLU A 57 -27.38 20.42 26.31
N ARG A 58 -27.68 21.71 26.53
CA ARG A 58 -26.65 22.77 26.50
C ARG A 58 -25.60 22.61 27.60
N ALA A 59 -26.00 22.22 28.81
CA ALA A 59 -25.07 21.97 29.91
C ALA A 59 -24.21 20.73 29.66
N VAL A 60 -24.77 19.66 29.09
CA VAL A 60 -24.02 18.46 28.68
C VAL A 60 -23.07 18.78 27.53
N ALA A 61 -23.51 19.54 26.53
CA ALA A 61 -22.66 19.97 25.42
C ALA A 61 -21.52 20.89 25.91
N ALA A 62 -21.81 21.82 26.83
CA ALA A 62 -20.80 22.68 27.45
C ALA A 62 -19.82 21.85 28.28
N ALA A 63 -20.29 20.93 29.13
CA ALA A 63 -19.43 20.06 29.93
C ALA A 63 -18.62 19.08 29.07
N ALA A 64 -19.18 18.58 27.97
CA ALA A 64 -18.47 17.77 27.00
C ALA A 64 -17.42 18.60 26.25
N SER A 65 -17.73 19.84 25.88
CA SER A 65 -16.79 20.78 25.26
C SER A 65 -15.66 21.17 26.22
N GLU A 66 -15.97 21.46 27.49
CA GLU A 66 -14.96 21.76 28.52
C GLU A 66 -14.07 20.55 28.77
N ARG A 67 -14.64 19.32 28.85
CA ARG A 67 -13.83 18.09 28.93
C ARG A 67 -12.98 17.89 27.67
N ALA A 68 -13.50 18.19 26.48
CA ALA A 68 -12.76 18.09 25.22
C ALA A 68 -11.62 19.12 25.14
N GLN A 69 -11.85 20.35 25.62
CA GLN A 69 -10.82 21.39 25.75
C GLN A 69 -9.79 21.05 26.83
N ALA A 70 -10.23 20.37 27.89
CA ALA A 70 -9.39 19.84 28.96
C ALA A 70 -8.74 18.49 28.63
N VAL A 71 -8.96 17.92 27.42
CA VAL A 71 -8.09 16.83 26.95
C VAL A 71 -6.70 17.42 26.85
N ASP A 72 -5.87 16.96 27.78
CA ASP A 72 -4.56 17.48 28.07
C ASP A 72 -3.78 17.67 26.76
N TYR A 73 -3.16 18.83 26.60
CA TYR A 73 -2.38 19.14 25.40
C TYR A 73 -1.36 18.02 25.10
N GLY A 74 -0.82 17.39 26.16
CA GLY A 74 0.02 16.20 26.06
C GLY A 74 -0.67 14.98 25.46
N LEU A 75 -1.93 14.68 25.83
CA LEU A 75 -2.68 13.56 25.25
C LEU A 75 -3.01 13.78 23.77
N ARG A 76 -3.23 15.03 23.36
CA ARG A 76 -3.43 15.38 21.94
C ARG A 76 -2.14 15.21 21.14
N ILE A 77 -0.99 15.62 21.67
CA ILE A 77 0.31 15.40 21.01
C ILE A 77 0.57 13.90 20.84
N VAL A 78 0.42 13.12 21.90
CA VAL A 78 0.62 11.66 21.82
C VAL A 78 -0.34 11.02 20.81
N ALA A 79 -1.61 11.42 20.79
CA ALA A 79 -2.56 10.91 19.79
C ALA A 79 -2.15 11.28 18.36
N GLN A 80 -1.68 12.51 18.12
CA GLN A 80 -1.19 12.93 16.80
C GLN A 80 0.08 12.17 16.38
N GLU A 81 1.00 11.92 17.31
CA GLU A 81 2.18 11.08 17.07
C GLU A 81 1.79 9.65 16.71
N GLN A 82 0.79 9.06 17.38
CA GLN A 82 0.30 7.72 17.05
C GLN A 82 -0.37 7.68 15.67
N VAL A 83 -1.17 8.69 15.31
CA VAL A 83 -1.78 8.79 13.98
C VAL A 83 -0.71 8.97 12.91
N GLY A 84 0.30 9.81 13.16
CA GLY A 84 1.44 10.01 12.26
C GLY A 84 2.24 8.73 12.05
N LEU A 85 2.50 7.97 13.12
CA LEU A 85 3.18 6.68 13.05
C LEU A 85 2.35 5.63 12.32
N ALA A 86 1.04 5.56 12.59
CA ALA A 86 0.12 4.69 11.87
C ALA A 86 0.13 4.98 10.36
N TYR A 87 0.04 6.26 10.00
CA TYR A 87 0.12 6.70 8.61
C TYR A 87 1.46 6.32 7.97
N ALA A 88 2.59 6.55 8.66
CA ALA A 88 3.91 6.20 8.15
C ALA A 88 4.09 4.68 7.97
N GLY A 89 3.54 3.86 8.86
CA GLY A 89 3.55 2.41 8.72
C GLY A 89 2.73 1.92 7.52
N TRP A 90 1.52 2.46 7.35
CA TRP A 90 0.68 2.19 6.18
C TRP A 90 1.34 2.63 4.88
N ASP A 91 1.86 3.86 4.82
CA ASP A 91 2.53 4.39 3.62
C ASP A 91 3.72 3.53 3.22
N ARG A 92 4.59 3.18 4.18
CA ARG A 92 5.75 2.32 3.90
C ARG A 92 5.32 0.94 3.42
N LEU A 93 4.33 0.32 4.06
CA LEU A 93 3.82 -0.99 3.64
C LEU A 93 3.23 -0.93 2.23
N LEU A 94 2.34 0.03 1.95
CA LEU A 94 1.69 0.16 0.65
C LEU A 94 2.70 0.46 -0.46
N THR A 95 3.64 1.38 -0.22
CA THR A 95 4.57 1.88 -1.23
C THR A 95 5.79 0.98 -1.43
N ARG A 96 6.32 0.37 -0.36
CA ARG A 96 7.54 -0.47 -0.42
C ARG A 96 7.26 -1.96 -0.52
N VAL A 97 6.07 -2.42 -0.15
CA VAL A 97 5.73 -3.86 -0.11
C VAL A 97 4.52 -4.18 -0.99
N ALA A 98 3.35 -3.59 -0.75
CA ALA A 98 2.15 -3.99 -1.49
C ALA A 98 2.24 -3.63 -3.00
N LEU A 99 2.71 -2.43 -3.32
CA LEU A 99 2.80 -1.95 -4.71
C LEU A 99 3.68 -2.83 -5.62
N PRO A 100 4.89 -3.27 -5.22
CA PRO A 100 5.65 -4.27 -5.98
C PRO A 100 4.87 -5.54 -6.31
N ALA A 101 4.11 -6.09 -5.34
CA ALA A 101 3.30 -7.29 -5.58
C ALA A 101 2.19 -6.99 -6.60
N TRP A 102 1.46 -5.89 -6.43
CA TRP A 102 0.36 -5.51 -7.31
C TRP A 102 0.81 -5.32 -8.75
N ARG A 103 1.96 -4.68 -8.99
CA ARG A 103 2.54 -4.53 -10.34
C ARG A 103 2.86 -5.88 -11.01
N MET A 104 2.95 -6.98 -10.26
CA MET A 104 3.20 -8.32 -10.78
C MET A 104 1.95 -9.21 -10.84
N GLY A 105 0.76 -8.65 -10.63
CA GLY A 105 -0.46 -9.44 -10.59
C GLY A 105 -0.61 -10.27 -9.30
N ARG A 106 0.07 -9.86 -8.23
CA ARG A 106 0.02 -10.52 -6.91
C ARG A 106 -0.54 -9.55 -5.87
N TRP A 107 -1.16 -10.06 -4.82
CA TRP A 107 -1.63 -9.23 -3.72
C TRP A 107 -1.39 -9.93 -2.37
N PRO A 108 -0.86 -9.24 -1.34
CA PRO A 108 -0.63 -9.86 -0.05
C PRO A 108 -1.95 -10.29 0.60
N SER A 109 -2.14 -11.57 0.93
CA SER A 109 -3.40 -12.05 1.52
C SER A 109 -3.60 -11.61 2.97
N ARG A 110 -2.52 -11.21 3.65
CA ARG A 110 -2.49 -10.84 5.06
C ARG A 110 -2.01 -9.40 5.28
N LEU A 111 -2.62 -8.44 4.61
CA LEU A 111 -2.18 -7.03 4.60
C LEU A 111 -2.17 -6.41 6.00
N ASP A 112 -3.23 -6.63 6.79
CA ASP A 112 -3.36 -6.10 8.16
C ASP A 112 -2.24 -6.64 9.07
N ALA A 113 -1.90 -7.93 8.94
CA ALA A 113 -0.75 -8.50 9.63
C ALA A 113 0.58 -7.85 9.22
N GLY A 114 0.69 -7.45 7.94
CA GLY A 114 1.82 -6.67 7.44
C GLY A 114 1.90 -5.28 8.06
N VAL A 115 0.75 -4.60 8.25
CA VAL A 115 0.68 -3.29 8.91
C VAL A 115 1.16 -3.39 10.35
N VAL A 116 0.68 -4.36 11.11
CA VAL A 116 1.12 -4.58 12.50
C VAL A 116 2.62 -4.82 12.55
N SER A 117 3.16 -5.60 11.62
CA SER A 117 4.59 -5.87 11.53
C SER A 117 5.41 -4.61 11.20
N ALA A 118 4.94 -3.79 10.26
CA ALA A 118 5.55 -2.51 9.90
C ALA A 118 5.53 -1.52 11.08
N LEU A 119 4.41 -1.37 11.77
CA LEU A 119 4.30 -0.50 12.94
C LEU A 119 5.18 -0.97 14.10
N THR A 120 5.30 -2.28 14.29
CA THR A 120 6.17 -2.88 15.31
C THR A 120 7.65 -2.64 14.99
N GLU A 121 8.06 -2.76 13.73
CA GLU A 121 9.43 -2.42 13.29
C GLU A 121 9.70 -0.92 13.40
N LEU A 122 8.74 -0.07 13.01
CA LEU A 122 8.87 1.39 13.09
C LEU A 122 9.01 1.87 14.53
N SER A 123 8.16 1.38 15.44
CA SER A 123 8.25 1.68 16.88
C SER A 123 9.59 1.27 17.47
N ARG A 124 10.15 0.11 17.04
CA ARG A 124 11.49 -0.32 17.47
C ARG A 124 12.61 0.58 16.95
N ARG A 125 12.58 1.00 15.68
CA ARG A 125 13.62 1.86 15.09
C ARG A 125 13.60 3.27 15.62
N ASP A 126 12.40 3.83 15.77
CA ASP A 126 12.23 5.22 16.17
C ASP A 126 12.25 5.40 17.71
N ARG A 127 12.35 4.29 18.47
CA ARG A 127 12.29 4.25 19.94
C ARG A 127 11.06 4.99 20.51
N LEU A 128 10.01 5.11 19.71
CA LEU A 128 8.83 5.88 20.06
C LEU A 128 7.98 5.14 21.08
N ALA A 129 7.64 5.87 22.15
CA ALA A 129 6.78 5.50 23.27
C ALA A 129 7.06 4.11 23.89
N GLU A 130 7.65 4.09 25.09
CA GLU A 130 7.74 2.88 25.90
C GLU A 130 6.39 2.14 25.94
N GLY A 131 6.37 0.90 25.43
CA GLY A 131 5.18 0.05 25.44
C GLY A 131 4.28 0.09 24.20
N PHE A 132 4.54 0.89 23.16
CA PHE A 132 3.69 0.85 21.94
C PHE A 132 3.79 -0.48 21.19
N ALA A 133 5.01 -0.98 20.97
CA ALA A 133 5.23 -2.33 20.44
C ALA A 133 4.58 -3.41 21.32
N SER A 134 4.57 -3.22 22.65
CA SER A 134 3.87 -4.14 23.58
C SER A 134 2.36 -4.12 23.35
N ARG A 135 1.75 -2.95 23.18
CA ARG A 135 0.31 -2.82 22.89
C ARG A 135 -0.06 -3.38 21.51
N LEU A 136 0.79 -3.18 20.50
CA LEU A 136 0.60 -3.79 19.18
C LEU A 136 0.71 -5.32 19.22
N SER A 137 1.45 -5.88 20.19
CA SER A 137 1.54 -7.32 20.40
C SER A 137 0.40 -7.89 21.26
N GLU A 138 -0.47 -7.04 21.81
CA GLU A 138 -1.70 -7.49 22.45
C GLU A 138 -2.67 -8.04 21.40
N ARG A 139 -3.61 -8.87 21.84
CA ARG A 139 -4.58 -9.52 20.94
C ARG A 139 -5.39 -8.45 20.18
N PRO A 140 -5.26 -8.34 18.85
CA PRO A 140 -5.89 -7.27 18.11
C PRO A 140 -7.41 -7.46 18.06
N ALA A 141 -8.16 -6.36 17.90
CA ALA A 141 -9.62 -6.41 17.82
C ALA A 141 -10.12 -7.24 16.62
N CYS A 142 -9.31 -7.41 15.57
CA CYS A 142 -9.64 -8.28 14.44
C CYS A 142 -9.69 -9.76 14.80
N ASP A 143 -9.02 -10.22 15.87
CA ASP A 143 -9.14 -11.60 16.36
C ASP A 143 -10.51 -11.92 16.98
N LEU A 144 -11.36 -10.90 17.17
CA LEU A 144 -12.75 -11.05 17.63
C LEU A 144 -13.72 -11.27 16.46
N LEU A 145 -13.25 -11.16 15.22
CA LEU A 145 -14.04 -11.41 14.03
C LEU A 145 -14.21 -12.93 13.83
N GLU A 146 -15.35 -13.35 13.28
CA GLU A 146 -15.64 -14.77 13.03
C GLU A 146 -14.64 -15.38 12.03
N GLU A 147 -14.27 -14.62 10.99
CA GLU A 147 -13.38 -15.06 9.92
C GLU A 147 -12.31 -13.97 9.61
N PRO A 148 -11.31 -13.79 10.49
CA PRO A 148 -10.35 -12.68 10.38
C PRO A 148 -9.53 -12.72 9.08
N GLY A 149 -9.22 -13.92 8.57
CA GLY A 149 -8.47 -14.08 7.31
C GLY A 149 -9.22 -13.57 6.08
N LEU A 150 -10.53 -13.84 5.98
CA LEU A 150 -11.34 -13.36 4.85
C LEU A 150 -11.49 -11.83 4.87
N ILE A 151 -11.53 -11.24 6.06
CA ILE A 151 -11.62 -9.79 6.20
C ILE A 151 -10.30 -9.13 5.80
N ASP A 152 -9.15 -9.70 6.19
CA ASP A 152 -7.83 -9.20 5.74
C ASP A 152 -7.69 -9.32 4.21
N GLU A 153 -8.14 -10.44 3.63
CA GLU A 153 -8.15 -10.61 2.17
C GLU A 153 -9.03 -9.57 1.47
N ALA A 154 -10.24 -9.33 1.98
CA ALA A 154 -11.13 -8.30 1.46
C ALA A 154 -10.54 -6.90 1.60
N THR A 155 -9.89 -6.60 2.73
CA THR A 155 -9.17 -5.33 2.95
C THR A 155 -8.02 -5.16 1.97
N SER A 156 -7.26 -6.23 1.70
CA SER A 156 -6.14 -6.20 0.76
C SER A 156 -6.60 -5.96 -0.69
N LEU A 157 -7.66 -6.64 -1.13
CA LEU A 157 -8.28 -6.42 -2.45
C LEU A 157 -8.87 -5.01 -2.56
N LEU A 158 -9.51 -4.50 -1.50
CA LEU A 158 -10.01 -3.13 -1.47
C LEU A 158 -8.86 -2.12 -1.58
N ALA A 159 -7.76 -2.32 -0.84
CA ALA A 159 -6.58 -1.47 -0.92
C ALA A 159 -5.97 -1.50 -2.33
N ALA A 160 -5.82 -2.67 -2.93
CA ALA A 160 -5.33 -2.81 -4.30
C ALA A 160 -6.25 -2.11 -5.31
N ARG A 161 -7.57 -2.20 -5.12
CA ARG A 161 -8.54 -1.49 -5.97
C ARG A 161 -8.41 0.02 -5.81
N LEU A 162 -8.34 0.54 -4.59
CA LEU A 162 -8.27 1.97 -4.30
C LEU A 162 -6.96 2.63 -4.78
N PHE A 163 -5.82 1.96 -4.57
CA PHE A 163 -4.49 2.54 -4.80
C PHE A 163 -3.80 2.08 -6.09
N HIS A 164 -4.16 0.90 -6.61
CA HIS A 164 -3.57 0.34 -7.83
C HIS A 164 -4.59 0.17 -8.97
N GLY A 165 -5.90 0.18 -8.68
CA GLY A 165 -6.92 -0.12 -9.67
C GLY A 165 -7.03 -1.61 -10.00
N GLY A 166 -6.57 -2.48 -9.09
CA GLY A 166 -6.65 -3.94 -9.24
C GLY A 166 -8.09 -4.46 -9.35
N PRO A 167 -8.29 -5.71 -9.82
CA PRO A 167 -9.61 -6.31 -9.89
C PRO A 167 -10.20 -6.55 -8.48
N PRO A 168 -11.54 -6.54 -8.35
CA PRO A 168 -12.21 -6.72 -7.07
C PRO A 168 -12.15 -8.16 -6.56
N GLU A 169 -11.93 -9.13 -7.45
CA GLU A 169 -11.90 -10.56 -7.14
C GLU A 169 -10.55 -11.18 -7.58
N PRO A 170 -10.08 -12.22 -6.86
CA PRO A 170 -8.92 -13.00 -7.27
C PRO A 170 -9.11 -13.68 -8.63
N GLY A 171 -8.01 -13.93 -9.33
CA GLY A 171 -8.02 -14.59 -10.63
C GLY A 171 -6.67 -15.19 -11.00
N PRO A 172 -6.55 -15.85 -12.17
CA PRO A 172 -5.29 -16.47 -12.60
C PRO A 172 -4.14 -15.45 -12.71
N ASP A 173 -4.44 -14.25 -13.20
CA ASP A 173 -3.49 -13.14 -13.32
C ASP A 173 -3.52 -12.17 -12.10
N TRP A 174 -4.29 -12.53 -11.05
CA TRP A 174 -4.44 -11.74 -9.83
C TRP A 174 -4.52 -12.64 -8.60
N SER A 175 -3.37 -13.14 -8.16
CA SER A 175 -3.27 -14.23 -7.18
C SER A 175 -2.74 -13.77 -5.82
N PRO A 176 -3.22 -14.37 -4.72
CA PRO A 176 -2.73 -14.05 -3.39
C PRO A 176 -1.26 -14.46 -3.23
N VAL A 177 -0.54 -13.73 -2.39
CA VAL A 177 0.81 -14.09 -1.92
C VAL A 177 0.85 -14.05 -0.39
N ASP A 178 1.38 -15.12 0.20
CA ASP A 178 1.64 -15.16 1.63
C ASP A 178 2.98 -14.51 1.98
N TRP A 179 3.12 -13.95 3.18
CA TRP A 179 4.37 -13.35 3.64
C TRP A 179 5.57 -14.31 3.64
N GLY A 180 5.35 -15.62 3.82
CA GLY A 180 6.43 -16.61 3.71
C GLY A 180 6.97 -16.77 2.28
N GLN A 181 6.11 -16.58 1.27
CA GLN A 181 6.44 -16.74 -0.15
C GLN A 181 6.83 -15.41 -0.82
N TYR A 182 6.45 -14.29 -0.21
CA TYR A 182 6.67 -12.94 -0.73
C TYR A 182 8.12 -12.67 -1.20
N PRO A 183 9.19 -13.08 -0.47
CA PRO A 183 10.55 -12.85 -0.94
C PRO A 183 10.86 -13.54 -2.28
N GLU A 184 10.40 -14.77 -2.47
CA GLU A 184 10.69 -15.54 -3.69
C GLU A 184 9.79 -15.10 -4.84
N GLU A 185 8.50 -14.90 -4.59
CA GLU A 185 7.53 -14.64 -5.65
C GLU A 185 7.51 -13.17 -6.10
N VAL A 186 7.82 -12.24 -5.21
CA VAL A 186 7.79 -10.80 -5.48
C VAL A 186 9.17 -10.20 -5.50
N VAL A 187 9.99 -10.39 -4.45
CA VAL A 187 11.28 -9.69 -4.35
C VAL A 187 12.28 -10.18 -5.39
N ASP A 188 12.52 -11.49 -5.49
CA ASP A 188 13.43 -12.07 -6.49
C ASP A 188 12.96 -11.75 -7.91
N ARG A 189 11.66 -11.95 -8.18
CA ARG A 189 11.04 -11.64 -9.46
C ARG A 189 11.15 -10.15 -9.82
N LYS A 190 11.02 -9.24 -8.85
CA LYS A 190 11.25 -7.79 -9.03
C LYS A 190 12.66 -7.55 -9.54
N TRP A 191 13.65 -8.06 -8.82
CA TRP A 191 15.04 -7.83 -9.14
C TRP A 191 15.41 -8.38 -10.51
N ARG A 192 14.92 -9.58 -10.85
CA ARG A 192 15.17 -10.17 -12.18
C ARG A 192 14.55 -9.35 -13.32
N GLN A 193 13.34 -8.83 -13.14
CA GLN A 193 12.71 -7.95 -14.14
C GLN A 193 13.45 -6.62 -14.32
N GLU A 194 13.86 -5.99 -13.22
CA GLU A 194 14.65 -4.74 -13.25
C GLU A 194 16.03 -4.99 -13.90
N ALA A 195 16.72 -6.07 -13.52
CA ALA A 195 17.98 -6.46 -14.13
C ALA A 195 17.83 -6.79 -15.64
N ALA A 196 16.75 -7.47 -16.03
CA ALA A 196 16.45 -7.77 -17.43
C ALA A 196 16.21 -6.51 -18.25
N ARG A 197 15.48 -5.54 -17.69
CA ARG A 197 15.27 -4.24 -18.32
C ARG A 197 16.59 -3.50 -18.52
N LEU A 198 17.44 -3.47 -17.50
CA LEU A 198 18.75 -2.83 -17.58
C LEU A 198 19.58 -3.40 -18.73
N HIS A 199 19.64 -4.74 -18.85
CA HIS A 199 20.36 -5.40 -19.93
C HIS A 199 19.76 -5.12 -21.32
N ARG A 200 18.43 -5.11 -21.45
CA ARG A 200 17.76 -4.76 -22.72
C ARG A 200 18.15 -3.35 -23.18
N VAL A 201 18.13 -2.39 -22.26
CA VAL A 201 18.55 -1.00 -22.54
C VAL A 201 20.06 -0.95 -22.87
N LEU A 202 20.91 -1.73 -22.21
CA LEU A 202 22.33 -1.82 -22.55
C LEU A 202 22.57 -2.40 -23.95
N ASP A 203 21.81 -3.41 -24.36
CA ASP A 203 21.95 -4.08 -25.66
C ASP A 203 21.57 -3.17 -26.83
N GLU A 204 20.45 -2.45 -26.72
CA GLU A 204 19.93 -1.51 -27.73
C GLU A 204 20.92 -0.40 -28.15
N ARG A 205 21.91 -0.05 -27.31
CA ARG A 205 22.94 0.96 -27.63
C ARG A 205 24.19 0.37 -28.28
N THR A 206 24.33 -0.95 -28.29
CA THR A 206 25.55 -1.59 -28.81
C THR A 206 25.64 -1.53 -30.35
N ASP A 207 24.64 -0.98 -31.05
CA ASP A 207 24.68 -0.90 -32.53
C ASP A 207 24.12 0.40 -33.14
N PRO A 208 25.01 1.38 -33.48
CA PRO A 208 24.78 2.26 -34.62
C PRO A 208 25.92 2.25 -35.67
N SER A 209 27.03 1.53 -35.41
CA SER A 209 28.23 1.51 -36.28
C SER A 209 28.80 0.10 -36.50
N GLY A 210 28.11 -0.95 -36.06
CA GLY A 210 28.48 -2.33 -36.36
C GLY A 210 27.98 -2.77 -37.74
N PRO A 211 28.64 -3.74 -38.40
CA PRO A 211 28.02 -4.41 -39.55
C PRO A 211 26.66 -4.99 -39.12
N PRO A 212 25.66 -4.99 -40.02
CA PRO A 212 24.29 -5.37 -39.68
C PRO A 212 24.27 -6.70 -38.91
N PRO A 213 23.45 -6.82 -37.85
CA PRO A 213 23.41 -8.02 -37.03
C PRO A 213 23.10 -9.20 -37.94
N THR A 214 24.07 -10.09 -38.10
CA THR A 214 23.82 -11.41 -38.67
C THR A 214 22.87 -12.11 -37.68
N PRO A 215 21.85 -12.85 -38.12
CA PRO A 215 20.87 -13.51 -37.23
C PRO A 215 21.47 -14.58 -36.29
N ALA A 216 22.80 -14.64 -36.17
CA ALA A 216 23.58 -15.58 -35.37
C ALA A 216 24.43 -14.92 -34.27
N SER A 217 24.33 -13.60 -34.05
CA SER A 217 24.98 -12.97 -32.88
C SER A 217 24.34 -13.53 -31.60
N THR A 218 25.05 -14.43 -30.93
CA THR A 218 24.63 -14.97 -29.63
C THR A 218 24.40 -13.83 -28.64
N PRO A 219 23.30 -13.84 -27.88
CA PRO A 219 23.05 -12.82 -26.86
C PRO A 219 24.25 -12.74 -25.91
N THR A 220 24.79 -11.53 -25.71
CA THR A 220 25.85 -11.32 -24.71
C THR A 220 25.31 -11.70 -23.34
N PRO A 221 25.99 -12.54 -22.56
CA PRO A 221 25.49 -12.99 -21.27
C PRO A 221 25.25 -11.80 -20.32
N PRO A 222 24.14 -11.79 -19.57
CA PRO A 222 23.85 -10.74 -18.60
C PRO A 222 24.74 -10.88 -17.36
N THR A 223 25.84 -10.14 -17.33
CA THR A 223 26.80 -10.14 -16.21
C THR A 223 26.83 -8.77 -15.53
N LEU A 224 27.05 -8.77 -14.21
CA LEU A 224 27.20 -7.53 -13.45
C LEU A 224 28.47 -6.79 -13.86
N ALA A 225 29.54 -7.51 -14.19
CA ALA A 225 30.79 -6.95 -14.70
C ALA A 225 30.54 -6.06 -15.94
N ARG A 226 29.69 -6.51 -16.87
CA ARG A 226 29.33 -5.73 -18.06
C ARG A 226 28.64 -4.41 -17.72
N VAL A 227 27.74 -4.42 -16.73
CA VAL A 227 27.06 -3.20 -16.26
C VAL A 227 28.08 -2.22 -15.67
N MET A 228 28.95 -2.72 -14.79
CA MET A 228 30.00 -1.91 -14.16
C MET A 228 30.95 -1.32 -15.20
N ASP A 229 31.47 -2.15 -16.10
CA ASP A 229 32.39 -1.72 -17.16
C ASP A 229 31.74 -0.64 -18.04
N ARG A 230 30.44 -0.77 -18.33
CA ARG A 230 29.71 0.21 -19.13
C ARG A 230 29.54 1.55 -18.42
N LEU A 231 29.29 1.55 -17.11
CA LEU A 231 29.14 2.75 -16.30
C LEU A 231 30.49 3.44 -16.02
N THR A 232 31.57 2.67 -15.96
CA THR A 232 32.94 3.22 -15.77
C THR A 232 33.63 3.63 -17.07
N ALA A 233 33.08 3.25 -18.23
CA ALA A 233 33.69 3.56 -19.52
C ALA A 233 33.74 5.07 -19.76
N THR A 234 34.93 5.64 -19.85
CA THR A 234 35.11 7.05 -20.25
C THR A 234 34.81 7.20 -21.74
N ALA A 235 34.03 8.22 -22.12
CA ALA A 235 33.85 8.57 -23.53
C ALA A 235 35.22 8.81 -24.19
N PRO A 236 35.43 8.38 -25.45
CA PRO A 236 36.68 8.64 -26.15
C PRO A 236 36.96 10.15 -26.24
N GLU A 237 38.20 10.53 -25.98
CA GLU A 237 38.69 11.90 -26.05
C GLU A 237 38.33 12.53 -27.41
N GLY A 238 37.33 13.42 -27.43
CA GLY A 238 36.88 14.10 -28.64
C GLY A 238 35.37 14.37 -28.70
N THR A 239 34.56 13.63 -27.96
CA THR A 239 33.15 13.99 -27.72
C THR A 239 33.08 14.67 -26.36
N GLY A 240 32.89 16.00 -26.32
CA GLY A 240 32.89 16.83 -25.10
C GLY A 240 31.75 16.57 -24.10
N ILE A 241 31.33 15.31 -23.97
CA ILE A 241 30.42 14.81 -22.95
C ILE A 241 31.31 14.03 -21.98
N GLY A 242 31.54 14.59 -20.79
CA GLY A 242 32.30 13.93 -19.73
C GLY A 242 31.70 12.57 -19.34
N GLY A 243 32.41 11.77 -18.54
CA GLY A 243 32.00 10.42 -18.12
C GLY A 243 30.57 10.29 -17.58
N ASP A 244 29.99 11.38 -17.07
CA ASP A 244 28.60 11.49 -16.58
C ASP A 244 27.54 11.21 -17.68
N GLY A 245 27.84 11.47 -18.96
CA GLY A 245 26.83 11.40 -20.02
C GLY A 245 26.38 9.99 -20.42
N LEU A 246 27.14 8.95 -20.07
CA LEU A 246 26.74 7.56 -20.34
C LEU A 246 25.73 7.04 -19.33
N GLY A 247 25.96 7.32 -18.04
CA GLY A 247 25.00 7.04 -16.97
C GLY A 247 23.70 7.82 -17.18
N GLU A 248 23.79 9.10 -17.55
CA GLU A 248 22.63 9.94 -17.82
C GLU A 248 21.81 9.46 -19.03
N ASP A 249 22.44 9.03 -20.13
CA ASP A 249 21.72 8.43 -21.26
C ASP A 249 21.01 7.12 -20.88
N LEU A 250 21.67 6.24 -20.11
CA LEU A 250 21.05 5.01 -19.62
C LEU A 250 19.85 5.31 -18.71
N ALA A 251 20.00 6.27 -17.79
CA ALA A 251 18.94 6.76 -16.94
C ALA A 251 17.75 7.32 -17.75
N ALA A 252 18.00 8.13 -18.77
CA ALA A 252 16.97 8.68 -19.64
C ALA A 252 16.21 7.57 -20.39
N ARG A 253 16.94 6.59 -20.93
CA ARG A 253 16.33 5.46 -21.67
C ARG A 253 15.53 4.54 -20.78
N LEU A 254 16.01 4.24 -19.57
CA LEU A 254 15.24 3.52 -18.55
C LEU A 254 13.95 4.26 -18.19
N THR A 255 14.02 5.59 -18.04
CA THR A 255 12.85 6.44 -17.77
C THR A 255 11.81 6.33 -18.88
N VAL A 256 12.24 6.42 -20.14
CA VAL A 256 11.35 6.28 -21.30
C VAL A 256 10.72 4.88 -21.36
N GLU A 257 11.51 3.84 -21.14
CA GLU A 257 11.03 2.46 -21.19
C GLU A 257 10.00 2.17 -20.08
N LEU A 258 10.28 2.62 -18.85
CA LEU A 258 9.32 2.52 -17.74
C LEU A 258 8.04 3.30 -18.02
N ALA A 259 8.14 4.52 -18.53
CA ALA A 259 6.96 5.31 -18.88
C ALA A 259 6.08 4.62 -19.95
N ARG A 260 6.70 3.93 -20.93
CA ARG A 260 5.97 3.14 -21.92
C ARG A 260 5.25 1.95 -21.31
N GLU A 261 5.91 1.21 -20.42
CA GLU A 261 5.31 0.07 -19.75
C GLU A 261 4.19 0.48 -18.80
N GLU A 262 4.39 1.54 -18.02
CA GLU A 262 3.35 2.09 -17.17
C GLU A 262 2.16 2.54 -18.01
N ALA A 263 2.36 3.26 -19.12
CA ALA A 263 1.27 3.64 -20.02
C ALA A 263 0.58 2.42 -20.67
N ALA A 264 1.29 1.33 -20.93
CA ALA A 264 0.70 0.07 -21.41
C ALA A 264 -0.16 -0.60 -20.32
N ALA A 265 0.35 -0.68 -19.08
CA ALA A 265 -0.37 -1.23 -17.94
C ALA A 265 -1.65 -0.44 -17.63
N HIS A 266 -1.59 0.89 -17.60
CA HIS A 266 -2.77 1.74 -17.40
C HIS A 266 -3.82 1.53 -18.49
N ARG A 267 -3.40 1.37 -19.75
CA ARG A 267 -4.31 1.05 -20.86
C ARG A 267 -4.96 -0.32 -20.69
N ALA A 268 -4.19 -1.34 -20.32
CA ALA A 268 -4.72 -2.68 -20.06
C ALA A 268 -5.75 -2.68 -18.92
N THR A 269 -5.46 -2.01 -17.81
CA THR A 269 -6.39 -1.87 -16.68
C THR A 269 -7.66 -1.12 -17.08
N ALA A 270 -7.54 -0.04 -17.86
CA ALA A 270 -8.69 0.72 -18.35
C ALA A 270 -9.57 -0.13 -19.28
N GLN A 271 -8.97 -0.91 -20.18
CA GLN A 271 -9.68 -1.85 -21.07
C GLN A 271 -10.39 -2.96 -20.27
N ALA A 272 -9.72 -3.57 -19.30
CA ALA A 272 -10.33 -4.57 -18.42
C ALA A 272 -11.52 -4.00 -17.64
N ARG A 273 -11.44 -2.74 -17.18
CA ARG A 273 -12.56 -2.06 -16.53
C ARG A 273 -13.73 -1.84 -17.50
N GLN A 274 -13.47 -1.37 -18.73
CA GLN A 274 -14.51 -1.19 -19.74
C GLN A 274 -15.20 -2.51 -20.11
N ALA A 275 -14.46 -3.61 -20.27
CA ALA A 275 -15.02 -4.93 -20.53
C ALA A 275 -16.00 -5.36 -19.43
N ARG A 276 -15.62 -5.21 -18.15
CA ARG A 276 -16.49 -5.54 -17.01
C ARG A 276 -17.77 -4.71 -16.96
N THR A 277 -17.68 -3.41 -17.28
CA THR A 277 -18.89 -2.56 -17.36
C THR A 277 -19.83 -3.00 -18.48
N ALA A 278 -19.30 -3.49 -19.61
CA ALA A 278 -20.09 -3.99 -20.72
C ALA A 278 -20.75 -5.36 -20.39
N GLU A 279 -20.10 -6.19 -19.58
CA GLU A 279 -20.58 -7.50 -19.14
C GLU A 279 -21.62 -7.43 -18.00
N GLY A 280 -21.95 -6.23 -17.52
CA GLY A 280 -22.94 -6.06 -16.44
C GLY A 280 -22.45 -6.53 -15.07
N ALA A 281 -21.15 -6.81 -14.92
CA ALA A 281 -20.52 -7.02 -13.62
C ALA A 281 -20.53 -5.68 -12.87
N GLY A 282 -21.52 -5.49 -12.00
CA GLY A 282 -21.76 -4.25 -11.27
C GLY A 282 -20.60 -3.91 -10.34
N GLY A 283 -19.65 -3.11 -10.83
CA GLY A 283 -18.66 -2.45 -10.00
C GLY A 283 -19.32 -1.42 -9.09
N ASP A 284 -18.82 -1.26 -7.86
CA ASP A 284 -19.29 -0.20 -6.97
C ASP A 284 -18.89 1.17 -7.54
N PRO A 285 -19.84 1.99 -8.03
CA PRO A 285 -19.54 3.27 -8.69
C PRO A 285 -18.83 4.26 -7.76
N TRP A 286 -19.03 4.14 -6.44
CA TRP A 286 -18.38 5.00 -5.44
C TRP A 286 -16.91 4.68 -5.24
N ILE A 287 -16.46 3.49 -5.62
CA ILE A 287 -15.05 3.08 -5.54
C ILE A 287 -14.42 3.12 -6.93
N ASP A 288 -15.10 2.58 -7.95
CA ASP A 288 -14.56 2.52 -9.31
C ASP A 288 -14.51 3.85 -10.04
N GLY A 289 -15.39 4.79 -9.68
CA GLY A 289 -15.37 6.15 -10.23
C GLY A 289 -14.14 6.97 -9.79
N PHE A 290 -13.47 6.56 -8.71
CA PHE A 290 -12.38 7.32 -8.11
C PHE A 290 -11.04 6.56 -8.06
N ALA A 291 -10.99 5.30 -8.48
CA ALA A 291 -9.79 4.47 -8.43
C ALA A 291 -8.99 4.45 -9.76
N PRO A 292 -7.66 4.66 -9.73
CA PRO A 292 -6.82 4.85 -8.54
C PRO A 292 -6.88 6.29 -8.01
N LEU A 293 -6.97 6.43 -6.68
CA LEU A 293 -7.15 7.73 -6.01
C LEU A 293 -5.89 8.63 -6.03
N LEU A 294 -4.71 8.03 -6.03
CA LEU A 294 -3.42 8.75 -6.06
C LEU A 294 -2.30 7.82 -6.55
N PRO A 295 -1.34 8.29 -7.36
CA PRO A 295 -0.12 7.53 -7.60
C PRO A 295 0.66 7.38 -6.28
N LEU A 296 0.90 6.13 -5.86
CA LEU A 296 1.62 5.81 -4.62
C LEU A 296 3.11 6.17 -4.66
N GLN A 297 3.69 6.45 -5.82
CA GLN A 297 5.10 6.81 -5.94
C GLN A 297 5.26 8.21 -6.53
N PRO A 298 6.04 9.09 -5.88
CA PRO A 298 6.46 10.34 -6.51
C PRO A 298 7.33 10.03 -7.74
N PRO A 299 7.39 10.94 -8.73
CA PRO A 299 8.25 10.77 -9.89
C PRO A 299 9.71 10.69 -9.43
N ARG A 300 10.37 9.58 -9.78
CA ARG A 300 11.78 9.36 -9.48
C ARG A 300 12.65 10.06 -10.49
N THR A 301 13.83 10.51 -10.05
CA THR A 301 14.83 11.03 -11.00
C THR A 301 15.41 9.87 -11.82
N GLY A 302 15.91 10.16 -13.03
CA GLY A 302 16.51 9.12 -13.87
C GLY A 302 17.69 8.41 -13.18
N ARG A 303 18.48 9.14 -12.39
CA ARG A 303 19.63 8.59 -11.64
C ARG A 303 19.18 7.62 -10.54
N GLU A 304 18.14 7.96 -9.80
CA GLU A 304 17.53 7.05 -8.81
C GLU A 304 17.04 5.76 -9.47
N LEU A 305 16.39 5.87 -10.64
CA LEU A 305 15.95 4.70 -11.40
C LEU A 305 17.14 3.82 -11.81
N LEU A 306 18.22 4.41 -12.32
CA LEU A 306 19.41 3.66 -12.68
C LEU A 306 20.04 2.97 -11.46
N ALA A 307 20.15 3.65 -10.31
CA ALA A 307 20.65 3.06 -9.07
C ALA A 307 19.80 1.88 -8.58
N ASP A 308 18.47 1.98 -8.67
CA ASP A 308 17.57 0.85 -8.34
C ASP A 308 17.80 -0.36 -9.26
N HIS A 309 17.98 -0.13 -10.57
CA HIS A 309 18.23 -1.21 -11.53
C HIS A 309 19.61 -1.86 -11.35
N VAL A 310 20.64 -1.06 -11.03
CA VAL A 310 21.96 -1.59 -10.68
C VAL A 310 21.89 -2.38 -9.38
N THR A 311 21.17 -1.88 -8.36
CA THR A 311 20.94 -2.60 -7.10
C THR A 311 20.26 -3.95 -7.35
N ALA A 312 19.23 -3.98 -8.19
CA ALA A 312 18.55 -5.22 -8.59
C ALA A 312 19.51 -6.22 -9.26
N MET A 313 20.38 -5.74 -10.16
CA MET A 313 21.39 -6.58 -10.81
C MET A 313 22.42 -7.14 -9.81
N VAL A 314 22.87 -6.33 -8.86
CA VAL A 314 23.76 -6.78 -7.77
C VAL A 314 23.08 -7.83 -6.90
N CYS A 315 21.82 -7.62 -6.52
CA CYS A 315 21.04 -8.59 -5.74
C CYS A 315 20.90 -9.92 -6.48
N CYS A 316 20.56 -9.90 -7.78
CA CYS A 316 20.47 -11.13 -8.57
C CYS A 316 21.82 -11.86 -8.65
N ALA A 317 22.92 -11.13 -8.87
CA ALA A 317 24.26 -11.72 -8.88
C ALA A 317 24.64 -12.34 -7.53
N ALA A 318 24.28 -11.69 -6.41
CA ALA A 318 24.52 -12.21 -5.07
C ALA A 318 23.73 -13.49 -4.78
N VAL A 319 22.46 -13.54 -5.20
CA VAL A 319 21.61 -14.74 -5.08
C VAL A 319 22.20 -15.89 -5.90
N ASP A 320 22.56 -15.63 -7.17
CA ASP A 320 22.99 -16.67 -8.09
C ASP A 320 24.43 -17.17 -7.83
N THR A 321 25.30 -16.36 -7.21
CA THR A 321 26.74 -16.67 -7.11
C THR A 321 27.31 -16.77 -5.69
N ALA A 322 26.66 -16.14 -4.70
CA ALA A 322 27.16 -16.03 -3.33
C ALA A 322 26.24 -16.69 -2.29
N GLY A 323 25.14 -17.32 -2.71
CA GLY A 323 24.19 -17.95 -1.79
C GLY A 323 23.42 -16.95 -0.93
N ALA A 324 23.29 -15.70 -1.41
CA ALA A 324 22.37 -14.75 -0.81
C ALA A 324 20.92 -15.17 -1.08
N ALA A 325 19.98 -14.65 -0.30
CA ALA A 325 18.57 -14.89 -0.47
C ALA A 325 17.79 -13.57 -0.55
N PRO A 326 16.69 -13.54 -1.32
CA PRO A 326 15.73 -12.45 -1.23
C PRO A 326 15.08 -12.46 0.16
N GLY A 327 14.77 -11.28 0.67
CA GLY A 327 14.10 -11.06 1.95
C GLY A 327 13.22 -9.83 1.91
N LEU A 328 12.52 -9.61 3.02
CA LEU A 328 11.60 -8.49 3.20
C LEU A 328 11.96 -7.72 4.48
N ASP A 329 12.07 -6.41 4.36
CA ASP A 329 12.10 -5.45 5.44
C ASP A 329 10.80 -4.64 5.41
N TRP A 330 10.04 -4.61 6.50
CA TRP A 330 8.72 -3.97 6.50
C TRP A 330 8.74 -2.46 6.24
N LEU A 331 9.88 -1.80 6.47
CA LEU A 331 10.01 -0.35 6.32
C LEU A 331 10.73 0.05 5.04
N ASP A 332 11.64 -0.80 4.57
CA ASP A 332 12.49 -0.51 3.41
C ASP A 332 12.08 -1.34 2.17
N GLY A 333 11.28 -2.39 2.36
CA GLY A 333 10.78 -3.29 1.30
C GLY A 333 11.75 -4.43 0.97
N PRO A 334 11.98 -4.75 -0.32
CA PRO A 334 12.96 -5.74 -0.76
C PRO A 334 14.31 -5.62 -0.04
N ALA A 335 14.81 -6.73 0.52
CA ALA A 335 16.06 -6.75 1.27
C ALA A 335 16.92 -7.95 0.85
N LEU A 336 18.24 -7.74 0.74
CA LEU A 336 19.19 -8.83 0.48
C LEU A 336 19.63 -9.46 1.80
N LEU A 337 19.50 -10.77 1.91
CA LEU A 337 19.95 -11.55 3.06
C LEU A 337 21.22 -12.33 2.71
N VAL A 338 22.28 -12.13 3.51
CA VAL A 338 23.53 -12.89 3.40
C VAL A 338 23.73 -13.63 4.73
N ALA A 339 23.82 -14.95 4.67
CA ALA A 339 23.86 -15.81 5.87
C ALA A 339 22.71 -15.51 6.87
N GLY A 340 21.50 -15.24 6.36
CA GLY A 340 20.31 -14.93 7.15
C GLY A 340 20.28 -13.54 7.77
N ARG A 341 21.26 -12.66 7.48
CA ARG A 341 21.29 -11.27 7.95
C ARG A 341 21.08 -10.29 6.81
N ARG A 342 20.32 -9.23 7.07
CA ARG A 342 20.11 -8.14 6.12
C ARG A 342 21.41 -7.37 5.87
N ARG A 343 21.73 -7.14 4.59
CA ARG A 343 22.76 -6.19 4.15
C ARG A 343 22.11 -4.85 3.78
N ALA A 344 22.46 -3.79 4.50
CA ALA A 344 21.93 -2.44 4.30
C ALA A 344 22.99 -1.45 3.77
N ASP A 345 24.21 -1.90 3.58
CA ASP A 345 25.39 -1.12 3.21
C ASP A 345 25.64 -1.04 1.69
N LEU A 346 24.74 -1.62 0.88
CA LEU A 346 24.85 -1.66 -0.58
C LEU A 346 24.56 -0.31 -1.26
N SER A 347 23.72 0.54 -0.65
CA SER A 347 23.23 1.77 -1.30
C SER A 347 24.37 2.73 -1.66
N HIS A 348 25.34 2.92 -0.76
CA HIS A 348 26.45 3.84 -1.00
C HIS A 348 27.36 3.37 -2.14
N PRO A 349 27.88 2.12 -2.17
CA PRO A 349 28.65 1.61 -3.31
C PRO A 349 27.96 1.72 -4.67
N VAL A 350 26.64 1.51 -4.72
CA VAL A 350 25.87 1.63 -5.97
C VAL A 350 25.76 3.10 -6.40
N LEU A 351 25.47 4.01 -5.46
CA LEU A 351 25.41 5.44 -5.75
C LEU A 351 26.75 5.96 -6.26
N THR A 352 27.88 5.61 -5.63
CA THR A 352 29.21 6.00 -6.13
C THR A 352 29.47 5.51 -7.56
N LEU A 353 29.04 4.29 -7.91
CA LEU A 353 29.15 3.81 -9.29
C LEU A 353 28.27 4.59 -10.27
N VAL A 354 27.02 4.87 -9.89
CA VAL A 354 26.06 5.56 -10.78
C VAL A 354 26.38 7.04 -10.91
N GLU A 355 26.86 7.67 -9.84
CA GLU A 355 27.05 9.11 -9.79
C GLU A 355 28.44 9.56 -10.22
N ASP A 356 29.48 8.84 -9.77
CA ASP A 356 30.88 9.21 -10.00
C ASP A 356 31.54 8.34 -11.08
N GLY A 357 30.86 7.27 -11.53
CA GLY A 357 31.46 6.27 -12.42
C GLY A 357 32.55 5.44 -11.74
N ASP A 358 32.65 5.48 -10.41
CA ASP A 358 33.66 4.74 -9.64
C ASP A 358 33.12 3.38 -9.15
N ALA A 359 33.64 2.31 -9.75
CA ALA A 359 33.29 0.94 -9.38
C ALA A 359 34.06 0.40 -8.16
N ALA A 360 35.08 1.09 -7.64
CA ALA A 360 35.95 0.54 -6.61
C ALA A 360 35.21 0.16 -5.30
N PRO A 361 34.31 1.01 -4.75
CA PRO A 361 33.55 0.64 -3.56
C PRO A 361 32.66 -0.58 -3.79
N LEU A 362 32.03 -0.67 -4.97
CA LEU A 362 31.18 -1.80 -5.31
C LEU A 362 32.00 -3.08 -5.48
N ARG A 363 33.15 -3.03 -6.15
CA ARG A 363 34.06 -4.19 -6.28
C ARG A 363 34.51 -4.70 -4.90
N SER A 364 34.83 -3.80 -3.97
CA SER A 364 35.20 -4.16 -2.61
C SER A 364 34.05 -4.87 -1.89
N TRP A 365 32.84 -4.33 -1.97
CA TRP A 365 31.65 -4.92 -1.35
C TRP A 365 31.33 -6.31 -1.94
N LEU A 366 31.42 -6.46 -3.27
CA LEU A 366 31.19 -7.74 -3.96
C LEU A 366 32.20 -8.80 -3.51
N ALA A 367 33.48 -8.43 -3.36
CA ALA A 367 34.52 -9.34 -2.90
C ALA A 367 34.30 -9.80 -1.45
N GLU A 368 33.85 -8.90 -0.56
CA GLU A 368 33.53 -9.22 0.83
C GLU A 368 32.37 -10.23 0.94
N VAL A 369 31.33 -10.05 0.12
CA VAL A 369 30.16 -10.94 0.08
C VAL A 369 30.45 -12.25 -0.69
N GLY A 370 31.48 -12.24 -1.55
CA GLY A 370 31.83 -13.39 -2.40
C GLY A 370 31.04 -13.47 -3.71
N VAL A 371 30.47 -12.34 -4.16
CA VAL A 371 29.72 -12.24 -5.42
C VAL A 371 30.69 -12.28 -6.60
N ARG A 372 30.34 -13.05 -7.63
CA ARG A 372 31.13 -13.21 -8.85
C ARG A 372 30.52 -12.43 -10.02
N PRO A 373 30.93 -11.16 -10.24
CA PRO A 373 30.28 -10.28 -11.21
C PRO A 373 30.42 -10.75 -12.67
N GLU A 374 31.41 -11.59 -12.97
CA GLU A 374 31.68 -12.16 -14.30
C GLU A 374 30.75 -13.32 -14.67
N LYS A 375 30.07 -13.92 -13.68
CA LYS A 375 29.16 -15.04 -13.95
C LYS A 375 27.83 -14.53 -14.52
N PRO A 376 27.23 -15.25 -15.49
CA PRO A 376 25.92 -14.90 -16.00
C PRO A 376 24.86 -15.06 -14.92
N VAL A 377 23.96 -14.08 -14.86
CA VAL A 377 22.82 -14.03 -13.94
C VAL A 377 21.57 -14.55 -14.66
N ARG A 378 20.71 -15.28 -13.96
CA ARG A 378 19.43 -15.73 -14.48
C ARG A 378 18.43 -14.58 -14.41
N LEU A 379 17.90 -14.16 -15.55
CA LEU A 379 16.99 -13.01 -15.61
C LEU A 379 15.50 -13.40 -15.77
N VAL A 380 15.20 -14.70 -15.81
CA VAL A 380 13.86 -15.27 -15.96
C VAL A 380 13.70 -16.48 -15.08
#